data_AF-H5UQK3-F1
#
_entry.id   AF-H5UQK3-F1
#
_cell.length_a   1.000
_cell.length_b   1.000
_cell.length_c   1.000
_cell.angle_alpha   90.00
_cell.angle_beta   90.00
_cell.angle_gamma   90.00
#
_symmetry.space_group_name_H-M   'P 1'
#
loop_
_entity.id
_entity.type
_entity.pdbx_description
1 polymer ?
#
loop_
_entity_poly.entity_id
_entity_poly.type
_entity_poly.pdbx_seq_one_letter_code
_entity_poly.pdbx_strand_id
1 'polypeptide(L)'
;MSRQRVPEGPPAVPAVQKLRIRYAKRGRLRFSSTRDFQRALERAVRRAGVPMAYSSGFHPHPKISYANAAPTGTASEAEYVEIGVVERLDPEAVRVALDEALPHGYDVLHVAEAEAGALADSLEGSLWRVELPGAARMEVQAAVERFLALDEALVTRTFKKGPRTFDVREAVLDVAVTGDDAGAGLAGGAPMNTQSTVEEGPVEVPCAILQMVVRHTTPAVRPDDVLTALRTAAALTPPSPPMVTRLAQGPLLETPVRVADPLAADQEAVGVWSVPRDTRAEQS
;
A
#
# COMPACT_ATOMS: atom_id res chain seq x y z
N MET A 1 33.66 31.53 14.69
CA MET A 1 32.42 30.75 14.86
C MET A 1 31.25 31.63 14.44
N SER A 2 30.59 31.30 13.32
CA SER A 2 29.44 32.05 12.84
C SER A 2 28.26 31.90 13.81
N ARG A 3 27.73 33.01 14.31
CA ARG A 3 26.51 33.04 15.13
C ARG A 3 25.36 32.47 14.28
N GLN A 4 24.83 31.32 14.67
CA GLN A 4 23.66 30.73 14.03
C GLN A 4 22.48 31.71 14.22
N ARG A 5 21.95 32.24 13.11
CA ARG A 5 20.79 33.13 13.17
C ARG A 5 19.60 32.32 13.70
N VAL A 6 19.01 32.77 14.80
CA VAL A 6 17.76 32.22 15.35
C VAL A 6 16.62 33.13 14.88
N PRO A 7 15.47 32.59 14.42
CA PRO A 7 14.33 33.41 14.06
C PRO A 7 13.85 34.24 15.26
N GLU A 8 13.61 35.54 15.06
CA GLU A 8 12.93 36.37 16.05
C GLU A 8 11.42 36.10 15.95
N GLY A 9 10.91 35.31 16.90
CA GLY A 9 9.49 34.97 16.99
C GLY A 9 9.23 34.07 18.20
N PRO A 10 7.97 34.00 18.68
CA PRO A 10 7.62 33.05 19.73
C PRO A 10 7.99 31.62 19.31
N PRO A 11 8.47 30.78 20.25
CA PRO A 11 8.86 29.42 19.94
C PRO A 11 7.67 28.63 19.35
N ALA A 12 7.96 27.71 18.44
CA ALA A 12 6.93 26.87 17.86
C ALA A 12 6.20 26.08 18.97
N VAL A 13 4.86 26.15 18.96
CA VAL A 13 4.04 25.40 19.91
C VAL A 13 4.29 23.90 19.68
N PRO A 14 4.68 23.14 20.72
CA PRO A 14 4.94 21.72 20.58
C PRO A 14 3.66 20.96 20.25
N ALA A 15 3.80 19.81 19.59
CA ALA A 15 2.67 18.91 19.41
C ALA A 15 2.31 18.30 20.77
N VAL A 16 1.04 18.40 21.17
CA VAL A 16 0.51 17.81 22.41
C VAL A 16 -0.09 16.43 22.18
N GLN A 17 -0.37 16.10 20.92
CA GLN A 17 -0.88 14.82 20.46
C GLN A 17 -0.33 14.55 19.06
N LYS A 18 -0.11 13.26 18.76
CA LYS A 18 0.21 12.78 17.42
C LYS A 18 -0.89 11.84 16.98
N LEU A 19 -1.33 11.97 15.73
CA LEU A 19 -2.35 11.12 15.13
C LEU A 19 -1.75 10.37 13.95
N ARG A 20 -1.91 9.06 13.92
CA ARG A 20 -1.57 8.19 12.79
C ARG A 20 -2.82 7.98 11.96
N ILE A 21 -2.70 8.15 10.67
CA ILE A 21 -3.80 8.12 9.72
C ILE A 21 -3.52 7.01 8.71
N ARG A 22 -4.45 6.06 8.59
CA ARG A 22 -4.51 5.12 7.48
C ARG A 22 -5.42 5.66 6.40
N TYR A 23 -4.92 5.69 5.16
CA TYR A 23 -5.71 6.10 4.01
C TYR A 23 -5.54 5.13 2.83
N ALA A 24 -6.54 5.11 1.96
CA ALA A 24 -6.51 4.41 0.70
C ALA A 24 -6.10 5.33 -0.45
N LYS A 25 -5.52 4.74 -1.48
CA LYS A 25 -5.15 5.37 -2.75
C LYS A 25 -5.69 4.51 -3.89
N ARG A 26 -6.81 4.94 -4.46
CA ARG A 26 -7.61 4.13 -5.40
C ARG A 26 -7.84 4.83 -6.74
N GLY A 27 -8.34 4.05 -7.72
CA GLY A 27 -8.73 4.55 -9.03
C GLY A 27 -7.62 5.34 -9.73
N ARG A 28 -7.95 6.53 -10.24
CA ARG A 28 -7.00 7.40 -10.94
C ARG A 28 -5.87 7.90 -10.03
N LEU A 29 -6.12 8.01 -8.73
CA LEU A 29 -5.11 8.52 -7.80
C LEU A 29 -3.97 7.54 -7.56
N ARG A 30 -4.08 6.26 -7.95
CA ARG A 30 -2.93 5.33 -7.95
C ARG A 30 -1.71 5.86 -8.75
N PHE A 31 -1.97 6.70 -9.75
CA PHE A 31 -0.95 7.32 -10.60
C PHE A 31 -0.36 8.63 -10.05
N SER A 32 -0.83 9.10 -8.89
CA SER A 32 -0.23 10.26 -8.25
C SER A 32 1.12 9.90 -7.63
N SER A 33 2.03 10.88 -7.59
CA SER A 33 3.29 10.73 -6.86
C SER A 33 3.08 10.97 -5.36
N THR A 34 4.05 10.56 -4.53
CA THR A 34 4.05 10.89 -3.10
C THR A 34 3.94 12.40 -2.87
N ARG A 35 4.61 13.22 -3.69
CA ARG A 35 4.58 14.68 -3.57
C ARG A 35 3.19 15.26 -3.86
N ASP A 36 2.44 14.64 -4.77
CA ASP A 36 1.08 15.08 -5.08
C ASP A 36 0.14 14.81 -3.91
N PHE A 37 0.29 13.64 -3.27
CA PHE A 37 -0.41 13.35 -2.01
C PHE A 37 -0.03 14.31 -0.90
N GLN A 38 1.27 14.58 -0.67
CA GLN A 38 1.74 15.52 0.35
C GLN A 38 1.05 16.90 0.20
N ARG A 39 1.01 17.43 -1.03
CA ARG A 39 0.34 18.69 -1.34
C ARG A 39 -1.18 18.63 -1.18
N ALA A 40 -1.80 17.48 -1.43
CA ALA A 40 -3.24 17.29 -1.20
C ALA A 40 -3.54 17.27 0.30
N LEU A 41 -2.76 16.52 1.08
CA LEU A 41 -2.91 16.42 2.54
C LEU A 41 -2.67 17.77 3.21
N GLU A 42 -1.62 18.51 2.87
CA GLU A 42 -1.36 19.85 3.41
C GLU A 42 -2.53 20.83 3.17
N ARG A 43 -3.21 20.71 2.02
CA ARG A 43 -4.41 21.50 1.74
C ARG A 43 -5.63 20.97 2.51
N ALA A 44 -5.77 19.66 2.65
CA ALA A 44 -6.86 19.04 3.38
C ALA A 44 -6.80 19.40 4.87
N VAL A 45 -5.64 19.29 5.53
CA VAL A 45 -5.48 19.68 6.94
C VAL A 45 -5.82 21.16 7.16
N ARG A 46 -5.45 22.03 6.20
CA ARG A 46 -5.81 23.46 6.25
C ARG A 46 -7.31 23.69 6.04
N ARG A 47 -7.94 22.99 5.10
CA ARG A 47 -9.38 23.11 4.80
C ARG A 47 -10.24 22.58 5.94
N ALA A 48 -9.85 21.48 6.54
CA ALA A 48 -10.49 20.86 7.69
C ALA A 48 -10.24 21.62 9.01
N GLY A 49 -9.41 22.66 9.00
CA GLY A 49 -9.11 23.46 10.20
C GLY A 49 -8.33 22.69 11.26
N VAL A 50 -7.56 21.67 10.89
CA VAL A 50 -6.78 20.87 11.85
C VAL A 50 -5.69 21.75 12.48
N PRO A 51 -5.64 21.89 13.82
CA PRO A 51 -4.66 22.71 14.53
C PRO A 51 -3.26 22.05 14.52
N MET A 52 -2.60 22.10 13.37
CA MET A 52 -1.29 21.50 13.15
C MET A 52 -0.20 22.15 14.01
N ALA A 53 0.69 21.33 14.56
CA ALA A 53 1.97 21.77 15.09
C ALA A 53 2.96 22.03 13.94
N TYR A 54 3.88 22.97 14.13
CA TYR A 54 4.84 23.37 13.11
C TYR A 54 6.29 23.15 13.56
N SER A 55 7.20 23.00 12.59
CA SER A 55 8.65 22.97 12.85
C SER A 55 9.16 24.35 13.27
N SER A 56 10.26 24.38 14.03
CA SER A 56 10.98 25.62 14.35
C SER A 56 11.85 26.05 13.17
N GLY A 57 12.13 27.36 13.03
CA GLY A 57 13.03 27.90 12.02
C GLY A 57 12.43 29.03 11.18
N PHE A 58 13.16 29.48 10.16
CA PHE A 58 12.73 30.58 9.27
C PHE A 58 11.60 30.19 8.30
N HIS A 59 11.40 28.88 8.09
CA HIS A 59 10.36 28.33 7.23
C HIS A 59 9.65 27.21 8.02
N PRO A 60 8.72 27.56 8.93
CA PRO A 60 7.96 26.57 9.67
C PRO A 60 7.07 25.78 8.72
N HIS A 61 7.20 24.45 8.76
CA HIS A 61 6.37 23.52 8.00
C HIS A 61 5.49 22.72 8.97
N PRO A 62 4.28 22.32 8.55
CA PRO A 62 3.43 21.48 9.39
C PRO A 62 4.17 20.16 9.72
N LYS A 63 4.08 19.72 10.97
CA LYS A 63 4.71 18.48 11.42
C LYS A 63 3.93 17.28 10.87
N ILE A 64 4.38 16.79 9.73
CA ILE A 64 3.84 15.62 9.04
C ILE A 64 4.98 14.65 8.73
N SER A 65 4.82 13.39 9.12
CA SER A 65 5.76 12.31 8.81
C SER A 65 5.10 11.31 7.86
N TYR A 66 5.73 11.07 6.71
CA TYR A 66 5.24 10.15 5.69
C TYR A 66 6.08 8.87 5.71
N ALA A 67 5.45 7.70 5.65
CA ALA A 67 6.15 6.42 5.71
C ALA A 67 5.77 5.50 4.53
N ASN A 68 6.79 4.87 3.93
CA ASN A 68 6.71 3.75 2.98
C ASN A 68 5.56 3.80 1.95
N ALA A 69 5.45 4.94 1.25
CA ALA A 69 4.43 5.14 0.23
C ALA A 69 4.54 4.09 -0.90
N ALA A 70 3.40 3.56 -1.37
CA ALA A 70 3.42 2.63 -2.50
C ALA A 70 3.96 3.29 -3.78
N PRO A 71 4.60 2.51 -4.68
CA PRO A 71 5.05 3.01 -5.97
C PRO A 71 3.91 3.64 -6.80
N THR A 72 4.27 4.59 -7.67
CA THR A 72 3.32 5.17 -8.62
C THR A 72 2.80 4.10 -9.58
N GLY A 73 1.50 4.10 -9.83
CA GLY A 73 0.81 3.08 -10.64
C GLY A 73 0.15 1.99 -9.80
N THR A 74 0.46 1.91 -8.51
CA THR A 74 -0.05 0.90 -7.57
C THR A 74 -1.17 1.48 -6.70
N ALA A 75 -2.27 0.74 -6.58
CA ALA A 75 -3.33 1.06 -5.62
C ALA A 75 -2.92 0.59 -4.22
N SER A 76 -3.50 1.16 -3.17
CA SER A 76 -3.12 0.86 -1.79
C SER A 76 -4.28 1.10 -0.85
N GLU A 77 -4.52 0.16 0.06
CA GLU A 77 -5.50 0.22 1.15
C GLU A 77 -4.83 0.54 2.49
N ALA A 78 -3.49 0.58 2.50
CA ALA A 78 -2.67 0.68 3.70
C ALA A 78 -1.52 1.67 3.47
N GLU A 79 -1.87 2.92 3.18
CA GLU A 79 -0.93 4.04 3.29
C GLU A 79 -1.03 4.69 4.65
N TYR A 80 0.10 5.19 5.17
CA TYR A 80 0.14 5.81 6.49
C TYR A 80 0.85 7.15 6.50
N VAL A 81 0.33 8.05 7.33
CA VAL A 81 0.94 9.34 7.65
C VAL A 81 0.72 9.64 9.13
N GLU A 82 1.68 10.31 9.76
CA GLU A 82 1.55 10.82 11.12
C GLU A 82 1.50 12.35 11.09
N ILE A 83 0.55 12.94 11.79
CA ILE A 83 0.44 14.39 11.99
C ILE A 83 0.63 14.76 13.46
N GLY A 84 1.26 15.89 13.74
CA GLY A 84 1.33 16.47 15.07
C GLY A 84 0.37 17.65 15.21
N VAL A 85 -0.42 17.68 16.28
CA VAL A 85 -1.41 18.74 16.55
C VAL A 85 -1.14 19.44 17.88
N VAL A 86 -1.53 20.71 17.99
CA VAL A 86 -1.29 21.56 19.18
C VAL A 86 -2.42 21.51 20.20
N GLU A 87 -3.54 20.88 19.85
CA GLU A 87 -4.70 20.63 20.71
C GLU A 87 -5.04 19.15 20.65
N ARG A 88 -5.65 18.60 21.70
CA ARG A 88 -6.16 17.22 21.65
C ARG A 88 -7.43 17.20 20.81
N LEU A 89 -7.46 16.31 19.83
CA LEU A 89 -8.58 16.10 18.92
C LEU A 89 -9.15 14.70 19.10
N ASP A 90 -10.44 14.57 18.82
CA ASP A 90 -11.08 13.27 18.63
C ASP A 90 -10.62 12.66 17.29
N PRO A 91 -9.98 11.48 17.29
CA PRO A 91 -9.50 10.83 16.07
C PRO A 91 -10.60 10.63 15.02
N GLU A 92 -11.83 10.28 15.42
CA GLU A 92 -12.90 10.03 14.46
C GLU A 92 -13.40 11.33 13.80
N ALA A 93 -13.52 12.42 14.56
CA ALA A 93 -13.80 13.74 13.99
C ALA A 93 -12.72 14.17 12.98
N VAL A 94 -11.44 13.90 13.26
CA VAL A 94 -10.34 14.17 12.32
C VAL A 94 -10.45 13.28 11.08
N ARG A 95 -10.81 12.01 11.23
CA ARG A 95 -11.01 11.07 10.12
C ARG A 95 -12.05 11.61 9.14
N VAL A 96 -13.25 11.95 9.64
CA VAL A 96 -14.36 12.49 8.84
C VAL A 96 -13.95 13.79 8.14
N ALA A 97 -13.40 14.75 8.88
CA ALA A 97 -13.06 16.05 8.33
C ALA A 97 -11.96 15.98 7.24
N LEU A 98 -10.99 15.06 7.39
CA LEU A 98 -9.96 14.87 6.37
C LEU A 98 -10.48 14.10 5.15
N ASP A 99 -11.36 13.12 5.33
CA ASP A 99 -12.00 12.39 4.25
C ASP A 99 -12.81 13.32 3.34
N GLU A 100 -13.61 14.21 3.93
CA GLU A 100 -14.38 15.22 3.21
C GLU A 100 -13.48 16.27 2.50
N ALA A 101 -12.33 16.58 3.10
CA ALA A 101 -11.42 17.59 2.56
C ALA A 101 -10.49 17.06 1.45
N LEU A 102 -10.25 15.75 1.40
CA LEU A 102 -9.37 15.11 0.42
C LEU A 102 -10.10 14.86 -0.92
N PRO A 103 -9.36 14.84 -2.04
CA PRO A 103 -9.92 14.43 -3.32
C PRO A 103 -10.38 12.96 -3.32
N HIS A 104 -11.52 12.67 -3.98
CA HIS A 104 -12.00 11.29 -4.17
C HIS A 104 -10.91 10.35 -4.70
N GLY A 105 -10.79 9.19 -4.06
CA GLY A 105 -9.73 8.21 -4.29
C GLY A 105 -8.56 8.33 -3.32
N TYR A 106 -8.54 9.36 -2.47
CA TYR A 106 -7.79 9.38 -1.21
C TYR A 106 -8.79 9.31 -0.05
N ASP A 107 -9.10 8.11 0.39
CA ASP A 107 -10.15 7.89 1.39
C ASP A 107 -9.51 7.63 2.75
N VAL A 108 -9.91 8.38 3.77
CA VAL A 108 -9.36 8.25 5.13
C VAL A 108 -10.09 7.15 5.88
N LEU A 109 -9.40 6.02 6.05
CA LEU A 109 -9.98 4.79 6.56
C LEU A 109 -9.98 4.72 8.08
N HIS A 110 -8.94 5.21 8.73
CA HIS A 110 -8.78 5.12 10.19
C HIS A 110 -7.83 6.20 10.69
N VAL A 111 -8.13 6.77 11.85
CA VAL A 111 -7.23 7.67 12.58
C VAL A 111 -7.14 7.18 14.01
N ALA A 112 -5.92 7.06 14.53
CA ALA A 112 -5.66 6.66 15.90
C ALA A 112 -4.62 7.59 16.53
N GLU A 113 -4.66 7.73 17.86
CA GLU A 113 -3.57 8.38 18.59
C GLU A 113 -2.29 7.55 18.45
N ALA A 114 -1.16 8.21 18.21
CA ALA A 114 0.10 7.52 17.98
C ALA A 114 0.64 6.93 19.27
N GLU A 115 1.03 5.66 19.23
CA GLU A 115 1.84 5.04 20.27
C GLU A 115 3.31 5.49 20.16
N ALA A 116 4.13 5.08 21.13
CA ALA A 116 5.56 5.36 21.14
C ALA A 116 6.27 4.80 19.88
N GLY A 117 7.41 5.40 19.54
CA GLY A 117 8.21 5.01 18.37
C GLY A 117 7.82 5.72 17.07
N ALA A 118 8.67 5.59 16.05
CA ALA A 118 8.37 6.14 14.73
C ALA A 118 7.47 5.18 13.96
N LEU A 119 6.43 5.71 13.30
CA LEU A 119 5.54 4.93 12.45
C LEU A 119 6.29 4.06 11.44
N ALA A 120 7.33 4.59 10.81
CA ALA A 120 8.11 3.87 9.81
C ALA A 120 8.78 2.59 10.36
N ASP A 121 9.15 2.59 11.64
CA ASP A 121 9.82 1.45 12.28
C ASP A 121 8.84 0.27 12.47
N SER A 122 7.54 0.55 12.61
CA SER A 122 6.50 -0.48 12.72
C SER A 122 6.07 -1.09 11.37
N LEU A 123 6.58 -0.57 10.24
CA LEU A 123 6.20 -1.05 8.90
C LEU A 123 7.23 -2.06 8.41
N GLU A 124 6.99 -3.34 8.69
CA GLU A 124 7.93 -4.43 8.47
C GLU A 124 7.58 -5.32 7.27
N GLY A 125 6.30 -5.34 6.87
CA GLY A 125 5.85 -6.13 5.73
C GLY A 125 4.61 -5.54 5.05
N SER A 126 4.31 -6.07 3.86
CA SER A 126 3.15 -5.71 3.06
C SER A 126 2.47 -6.95 2.48
N LEU A 127 1.13 -6.98 2.53
CA LEU A 127 0.31 -7.93 1.78
C LEU A 127 -0.09 -7.29 0.45
N TRP A 128 0.28 -7.93 -0.64
CA TRP A 128 -0.02 -7.49 -1.99
C TRP A 128 -1.04 -8.40 -2.65
N ARG A 129 -1.90 -7.80 -3.48
CA ARG A 129 -2.76 -8.48 -4.46
C ARG A 129 -2.36 -8.02 -5.85
N VAL A 130 -2.01 -8.97 -6.70
CA VAL A 130 -1.66 -8.76 -8.11
C VAL A 130 -2.68 -9.51 -8.96
N GLU A 131 -3.47 -8.77 -9.71
CA GLU A 131 -4.38 -9.33 -10.70
C GLU A 131 -3.65 -9.42 -12.04
N LEU A 132 -3.75 -10.57 -12.70
CA LEU A 132 -3.08 -10.88 -13.96
C LEU A 132 -4.15 -11.20 -15.02
N PRO A 133 -4.79 -10.18 -15.62
CA PRO A 133 -5.81 -10.41 -16.63
C PRO A 133 -5.25 -11.17 -17.83
N GLY A 134 -5.94 -12.24 -18.21
CA GLY A 134 -5.58 -13.15 -19.29
C GLY A 134 -4.54 -14.21 -18.93
N ALA A 135 -4.07 -14.26 -17.70
CA ALA A 135 -3.23 -15.37 -17.23
C ALA A 135 -4.10 -16.46 -16.59
N ALA A 136 -3.87 -17.72 -16.97
CA ALA A 136 -4.53 -18.87 -16.35
C ALA A 136 -4.00 -19.09 -14.93
N ARG A 137 -4.87 -19.45 -13.98
CA ARG A 137 -4.50 -19.76 -12.59
C ARG A 137 -3.42 -20.82 -12.55
N MET A 138 -3.57 -21.89 -13.33
CA MET A 138 -2.63 -23.01 -13.33
C MET A 138 -1.24 -22.62 -13.84
N GLU A 139 -1.15 -21.74 -14.83
CA GLU A 139 0.13 -21.22 -15.33
C GLU A 139 0.85 -20.39 -14.26
N VAL A 140 0.11 -19.49 -13.59
CA VAL A 140 0.66 -18.65 -12.52
C VAL A 140 1.04 -19.50 -11.31
N GLN A 141 0.24 -20.51 -10.95
CA GLN A 141 0.54 -21.44 -9.86
C GLN A 141 1.85 -22.20 -10.13
N ALA A 142 2.03 -22.77 -11.33
CA ALA A 142 3.26 -23.45 -11.70
C ALA A 142 4.48 -22.49 -11.71
N ALA A 143 4.28 -21.23 -12.08
CA ALA A 143 5.33 -20.21 -12.02
C ALA A 143 5.74 -19.87 -10.58
N VAL A 144 4.77 -19.75 -9.68
CA VAL A 144 4.99 -19.52 -8.24
C VAL A 144 5.72 -20.71 -7.62
N GLU A 145 5.33 -21.94 -7.91
CA GLU A 145 6.00 -23.15 -7.41
C GLU A 145 7.48 -23.19 -7.85
N ARG A 146 7.76 -22.91 -9.12
CA ARG A 146 9.14 -22.80 -9.62
C ARG A 146 9.92 -21.70 -8.92
N PHE A 147 9.32 -20.53 -8.73
CA PHE A 147 9.96 -19.42 -8.00
C PHE A 147 10.25 -19.78 -6.55
N LEU A 148 9.30 -20.42 -5.85
CA LEU A 148 9.47 -20.79 -4.45
C LEU A 148 10.55 -21.86 -4.24
N ALA A 149 10.77 -22.71 -5.24
CA ALA A 149 11.81 -23.75 -5.23
C ALA A 149 13.24 -23.21 -5.47
N LEU A 150 13.40 -21.93 -5.83
CA LEU A 150 14.71 -21.31 -5.95
C LEU A 150 15.27 -20.98 -4.56
N ASP A 151 16.58 -21.18 -4.40
CA ASP A 151 17.32 -20.67 -3.24
C ASP A 151 17.45 -19.14 -3.28
N GLU A 152 17.65 -18.58 -4.47
CA GLU A 152 17.75 -17.14 -4.72
C GLU A 152 17.06 -16.74 -6.05
N ALA A 153 16.51 -15.54 -6.11
CA ALA A 153 15.95 -14.94 -7.31
C ALA A 153 16.42 -13.48 -7.44
N LEU A 154 17.57 -13.29 -8.09
CA LEU A 154 18.23 -11.99 -8.19
C LEU A 154 17.58 -11.08 -9.24
N VAL A 155 17.24 -9.86 -8.84
CA VAL A 155 16.71 -8.80 -9.73
C VAL A 155 17.60 -7.57 -9.68
N THR A 156 17.83 -6.96 -10.85
CA THR A 156 18.61 -5.73 -10.99
C THR A 156 17.71 -4.54 -11.26
N ARG A 157 17.77 -3.52 -10.41
CA ARG A 157 17.05 -2.24 -10.58
C ARG A 157 18.01 -1.07 -10.62
N THR A 158 17.73 -0.08 -11.47
CA THR A 158 18.50 1.17 -11.52
C THR A 158 18.05 2.13 -10.41
N PHE A 159 19.00 2.54 -9.57
CA PHE A 159 18.82 3.56 -8.53
C PHE A 159 19.61 4.83 -8.89
N LYS A 160 19.47 5.89 -8.09
CA LYS A 160 20.20 7.16 -8.28
C LYS A 160 21.73 6.98 -8.36
N LYS A 161 22.28 5.98 -7.66
CA LYS A 161 23.72 5.66 -7.63
C LYS A 161 24.14 4.59 -8.66
N GLY A 162 23.25 4.20 -9.57
CA GLY A 162 23.49 3.14 -10.55
C GLY A 162 22.65 1.87 -10.32
N PRO A 163 22.85 0.83 -11.14
CA PRO A 163 22.18 -0.45 -10.98
C PRO A 163 22.61 -1.16 -9.69
N ARG A 164 21.65 -1.81 -9.03
CA ARG A 164 21.92 -2.69 -7.89
C ARG A 164 21.11 -3.97 -8.04
N THR A 165 21.78 -5.08 -7.80
CA THR A 165 21.20 -6.42 -7.77
C THR A 165 20.94 -6.81 -6.32
N PHE A 166 19.80 -7.45 -6.08
CA PHE A 166 19.39 -7.92 -4.76
C PHE A 166 18.48 -9.14 -4.91
N ASP A 167 18.45 -9.99 -3.89
CA ASP A 167 17.56 -11.14 -3.87
C ASP A 167 16.13 -10.73 -3.54
N VAL A 168 15.20 -11.22 -4.36
CA VAL A 168 13.75 -11.03 -4.21
C VAL A 168 13.12 -12.24 -3.52
N ARG A 169 13.72 -13.43 -3.63
CA ARG A 169 13.17 -14.67 -3.09
C ARG A 169 13.09 -14.65 -1.57
N GLU A 170 14.15 -14.19 -0.90
CA GLU A 170 14.22 -14.05 0.57
C GLU A 170 13.12 -13.14 1.15
N ALA A 171 12.66 -12.15 0.38
CA ALA A 171 11.65 -11.21 0.85
C ALA A 171 10.22 -11.74 0.77
N VAL A 172 9.93 -12.77 -0.03
CA VAL A 172 8.58 -13.34 -0.19
C VAL A 172 8.37 -14.44 0.85
N LEU A 173 7.47 -14.19 1.80
CA LEU A 173 7.26 -15.05 2.97
C LEU A 173 6.09 -16.00 2.85
N ASP A 174 5.01 -15.55 2.21
CA ASP A 174 3.85 -16.38 1.90
C ASP A 174 3.28 -15.93 0.57
N VAL A 175 2.72 -16.88 -0.18
CA VAL A 175 2.14 -16.63 -1.50
C VAL A 175 1.06 -17.66 -1.82
N ALA A 176 -0.03 -17.21 -2.43
CA ALA A 176 -1.05 -18.09 -2.99
C ALA A 176 -1.58 -17.51 -4.29
N VAL A 177 -2.06 -18.41 -5.15
CA VAL A 177 -2.73 -18.07 -6.39
C VAL A 177 -4.20 -18.47 -6.27
N THR A 178 -5.08 -17.52 -6.51
CA THR A 178 -6.53 -17.70 -6.59
C THR A 178 -7.01 -17.19 -7.95
N GLY A 179 -8.32 -17.21 -8.17
CA GLY A 179 -8.94 -16.84 -9.44
C GLY A 179 -9.58 -18.06 -10.10
N ASP A 180 -10.48 -17.81 -11.03
CA ASP A 180 -11.07 -18.86 -11.86
C ASP A 180 -10.39 -18.89 -13.22
N ASP A 181 -10.12 -20.10 -13.70
CA ASP A 181 -9.73 -20.34 -15.09
C ASP A 181 -10.91 -20.10 -16.07
N ALA A 182 -12.13 -19.99 -15.52
CA ALA A 182 -13.35 -19.56 -16.21
C ALA A 182 -13.81 -18.23 -15.61
N GLY A 183 -13.70 -17.11 -16.35
CA GLY A 183 -13.83 -15.76 -15.80
C GLY A 183 -15.13 -15.51 -15.00
N ALA A 184 -15.03 -15.51 -13.67
CA ALA A 184 -16.13 -15.09 -12.81
C ALA A 184 -16.30 -13.56 -12.87
N GLY A 185 -17.38 -13.15 -13.54
CA GLY A 185 -17.74 -11.75 -13.79
C GLY A 185 -17.79 -10.88 -12.54
N LEU A 186 -17.07 -9.75 -12.60
CA LEU A 186 -17.31 -8.63 -11.70
C LEU A 186 -18.62 -7.94 -12.11
N ALA A 187 -19.72 -8.33 -11.48
CA ALA A 187 -20.98 -7.59 -11.52
C ALA A 187 -20.84 -6.28 -10.74
N GLY A 188 -20.37 -5.23 -11.42
CA GLY A 188 -20.50 -3.84 -11.00
C GLY A 188 -21.75 -3.22 -11.63
N GLY A 189 -22.86 -3.18 -10.89
CA GLY A 189 -24.12 -2.62 -11.38
C GLY A 189 -24.14 -1.08 -11.42
N ALA A 190 -24.54 -0.53 -12.56
CA ALA A 190 -25.55 0.53 -12.72
C ALA A 190 -25.96 0.65 -14.22
N PRO A 191 -27.21 0.98 -14.56
CA PRO A 191 -27.79 0.63 -15.86
C PRO A 191 -27.77 1.74 -16.92
N MET A 192 -27.85 1.28 -18.17
CA MET A 192 -28.52 1.86 -19.36
C MET A 192 -28.04 3.20 -19.94
N ASN A 193 -27.44 3.13 -21.14
CA ASN A 193 -28.10 3.70 -22.32
C ASN A 193 -27.92 2.78 -23.55
N THR A 194 -28.92 2.86 -24.42
CA THR A 194 -29.12 2.06 -25.63
C THR A 194 -28.47 2.73 -26.85
N GLN A 195 -27.66 1.98 -27.62
CA GLN A 195 -27.84 1.74 -29.06
C GLN A 195 -26.72 0.85 -29.62
N SER A 196 -27.14 -0.13 -30.40
CA SER A 196 -26.44 -1.35 -30.80
C SER A 196 -25.25 -1.14 -31.74
N THR A 197 -24.14 -1.82 -31.45
CA THR A 197 -23.16 -2.29 -32.44
C THR A 197 -22.60 -3.62 -31.96
N VAL A 198 -22.88 -4.70 -32.69
CA VAL A 198 -22.26 -6.05 -32.63
C VAL A 198 -21.72 -6.47 -31.25
N GLU A 199 -22.58 -7.11 -30.45
CA GLU A 199 -22.18 -7.75 -29.19
C GLU A 199 -21.38 -9.03 -29.48
N GLU A 200 -20.05 -8.91 -29.54
CA GLU A 200 -19.20 -9.92 -28.92
C GLU A 200 -19.44 -9.77 -27.43
N GLY A 201 -20.19 -10.71 -26.82
CA GLY A 201 -20.34 -10.75 -25.36
C GLY A 201 -18.97 -10.68 -24.68
N PRO A 202 -18.86 -10.17 -23.44
CA PRO A 202 -17.57 -10.05 -22.78
C PRO A 202 -16.89 -11.42 -22.79
N VAL A 203 -15.82 -11.53 -23.57
CA VAL A 203 -15.00 -12.73 -23.59
C VAL A 203 -14.54 -12.92 -22.14
N GLU A 204 -14.96 -14.00 -21.50
CA GLU A 204 -14.53 -14.34 -20.15
C GLU A 204 -13.02 -14.59 -20.19
N VAL A 205 -12.25 -13.54 -19.92
CA VAL A 205 -10.80 -13.61 -19.89
C VAL A 205 -10.41 -14.21 -18.54
N PRO A 206 -9.61 -15.30 -18.50
CA PRO A 206 -9.13 -15.85 -17.24
C PRO A 206 -8.38 -14.79 -16.45
N CYS A 207 -8.52 -14.77 -15.12
CA CYS A 207 -7.83 -13.79 -14.28
C CYS A 207 -7.26 -14.47 -13.05
N ALA A 208 -5.97 -14.83 -13.13
CA ALA A 208 -5.22 -15.28 -11.97
C ALA A 208 -4.97 -14.10 -11.01
N ILE A 209 -5.15 -14.35 -9.72
CA ILE A 209 -4.89 -13.40 -8.65
C ILE A 209 -3.78 -13.98 -7.77
N LEU A 210 -2.64 -13.30 -7.77
CA LEU A 210 -1.50 -13.62 -6.93
C LEU A 210 -1.54 -12.76 -5.66
N GLN A 211 -1.63 -13.39 -4.50
CA GLN A 211 -1.52 -12.70 -3.21
C GLN A 211 -0.23 -13.12 -2.51
N MET A 212 0.53 -12.14 -2.03
CA MET A 212 1.85 -12.39 -1.43
C MET A 212 2.12 -11.47 -0.23
N VAL A 213 2.75 -12.02 0.81
CA VAL A 213 3.34 -11.24 1.89
C VAL A 213 4.82 -11.03 1.58
N VAL A 214 5.23 -9.76 1.54
CA VAL A 214 6.60 -9.35 1.23
C VAL A 214 7.17 -8.56 2.42
N ARG A 215 8.29 -9.04 2.96
CA ARG A 215 9.08 -8.34 3.98
C ARG A 215 9.71 -7.08 3.40
N HIS A 216 9.71 -6.01 4.18
CA HIS A 216 10.44 -4.79 3.84
C HIS A 216 11.94 -4.98 4.08
N THR A 217 12.72 -4.78 3.03
CA THR A 217 14.18 -4.92 3.06
C THR A 217 14.84 -3.64 2.53
N THR A 218 16.18 -3.58 2.58
CA THR A 218 16.96 -2.47 2.01
C THR A 218 17.98 -3.00 0.99
N PRO A 219 17.70 -2.91 -0.32
CA PRO A 219 16.66 -2.11 -0.97
C PRO A 219 15.29 -2.78 -0.91
N ALA A 220 14.22 -1.97 -0.85
CA ALA A 220 12.86 -2.50 -0.78
C ALA A 220 12.50 -3.32 -2.02
N VAL A 221 12.06 -4.56 -1.79
CA VAL A 221 11.45 -5.43 -2.80
C VAL A 221 10.03 -4.93 -3.09
N ARG A 222 9.75 -4.69 -4.37
CA ARG A 222 8.45 -4.26 -4.88
C ARG A 222 7.73 -5.45 -5.52
N PRO A 223 6.39 -5.39 -5.63
CA PRO A 223 5.61 -6.39 -6.37
C PRO A 223 6.11 -6.58 -7.81
N ASP A 224 6.56 -5.50 -8.49
CA ASP A 224 7.14 -5.59 -9.83
C ASP A 224 8.47 -6.35 -9.88
N ASP A 225 9.26 -6.31 -8.80
CA ASP A 225 10.50 -7.08 -8.70
C ASP A 225 10.15 -8.58 -8.58
N VAL A 226 9.13 -8.94 -7.80
CA VAL A 226 8.61 -10.33 -7.70
C VAL A 226 8.06 -10.82 -9.03
N LEU A 227 7.29 -9.98 -9.73
CA LEU A 227 6.81 -10.32 -11.07
C LEU A 227 7.96 -10.48 -12.06
N THR A 228 9.01 -9.68 -11.95
CA THR A 228 10.23 -9.86 -12.78
C THR A 228 10.92 -11.18 -12.47
N ALA A 229 11.03 -11.57 -11.20
CA ALA A 229 11.56 -12.87 -10.81
C ALA A 229 10.71 -14.04 -11.35
N LEU A 230 9.37 -13.95 -11.26
CA LEU A 230 8.45 -14.95 -11.81
C LEU A 230 8.60 -15.11 -13.34
N ARG A 231 8.74 -13.99 -14.07
CA ARG A 231 9.01 -14.02 -15.52
C ARG A 231 10.29 -14.78 -15.82
N THR A 232 11.38 -14.49 -15.10
CA THR A 232 12.68 -15.13 -15.31
C THR A 232 12.66 -16.61 -14.95
N ALA A 233 12.02 -16.99 -13.84
CA ALA A 233 11.99 -18.36 -13.34
C ALA A 233 11.07 -19.29 -14.15
N ALA A 234 10.03 -18.74 -14.77
CA ALA A 234 8.93 -19.54 -15.29
C ALA A 234 8.43 -19.15 -16.69
N ALA A 235 9.05 -18.17 -17.34
CA ALA A 235 8.63 -17.58 -18.61
C ALA A 235 7.18 -17.05 -18.63
N LEU A 236 6.60 -16.81 -17.44
CA LEU A 236 5.23 -16.32 -17.28
C LEU A 236 5.08 -14.99 -18.03
N THR A 237 4.23 -14.91 -19.05
CA THR A 237 4.09 -13.67 -19.84
C THR A 237 2.61 -13.28 -19.91
N PRO A 238 2.10 -12.56 -18.89
CA PRO A 238 0.71 -12.14 -18.87
C PRO A 238 0.38 -11.29 -20.10
N PRO A 239 -0.75 -11.52 -20.78
CA PRO A 239 -1.09 -10.82 -22.02
C PRO A 239 -1.49 -9.36 -21.77
N SER A 240 -1.86 -9.01 -20.54
CA SER A 240 -2.19 -7.65 -20.11
C SER A 240 -1.31 -7.20 -18.94
N PRO A 241 -1.09 -5.87 -18.78
CA PRO A 241 -0.37 -5.36 -17.63
C PRO A 241 -1.03 -5.76 -16.29
N PRO A 242 -0.25 -6.18 -15.29
CA PRO A 242 -0.77 -6.54 -13.98
C PRO A 242 -1.40 -5.34 -13.28
N MET A 243 -2.46 -5.58 -12.52
CA MET A 243 -3.03 -4.59 -11.61
C MET A 243 -2.60 -4.91 -10.19
N VAL A 244 -1.88 -3.98 -9.55
CA VAL A 244 -1.30 -4.20 -8.23
C VAL A 244 -2.00 -3.34 -7.19
N THR A 245 -2.36 -3.97 -6.07
CA THR A 245 -2.94 -3.32 -4.89
C THR A 245 -2.23 -3.78 -3.62
N ARG A 246 -1.77 -2.85 -2.79
CA ARG A 246 -1.35 -3.18 -1.41
C ARG A 246 -2.60 -3.29 -0.54
N LEU A 247 -2.86 -4.47 0.01
CA LEU A 247 -4.01 -4.71 0.89
C LEU A 247 -3.70 -4.34 2.34
N ALA A 248 -2.48 -4.60 2.79
CA ALA A 248 -2.04 -4.33 4.15
C ALA A 248 -0.57 -3.92 4.18
N GLN A 249 -0.20 -3.17 5.21
CA GLN A 249 1.17 -2.79 5.52
C GLN A 249 1.27 -2.53 7.02
N GLY A 250 2.32 -3.03 7.68
CA GLY A 250 2.46 -2.94 9.14
C GLY A 250 3.45 -3.95 9.72
N PRO A 251 3.33 -4.26 11.02
CA PRO A 251 4.18 -5.24 11.69
C PRO A 251 4.02 -6.62 11.05
N LEU A 252 5.12 -7.36 10.97
CA LEU A 252 5.17 -8.67 10.35
C LEU A 252 5.11 -9.75 11.43
N LEU A 253 4.05 -10.55 11.41
CA LEU A 253 3.95 -11.75 12.23
C LEU A 253 4.38 -12.94 11.37
N GLU A 254 5.38 -13.72 11.79
CA GLU A 254 5.92 -14.79 10.93
C GLU A 254 5.26 -16.16 11.17
N THR A 255 4.58 -16.35 12.31
CA THR A 255 4.00 -17.64 12.70
C THR A 255 2.56 -17.48 13.22
N PRO A 256 1.52 -17.68 12.38
CA PRO A 256 1.61 -17.83 10.93
C PRO A 256 1.94 -16.49 10.24
N VAL A 257 2.41 -16.53 8.99
CA VAL A 257 2.78 -15.31 8.24
C VAL A 257 1.58 -14.39 8.04
N ARG A 258 1.59 -13.20 8.65
CA ARG A 258 0.53 -12.18 8.57
C ARG A 258 1.12 -10.77 8.62
N VAL A 259 0.34 -9.80 8.16
CA VAL A 259 0.64 -8.38 8.35
C VAL A 259 -0.43 -7.79 9.28
N ALA A 260 -0.01 -7.20 10.39
CA ALA A 260 -0.90 -6.57 11.35
C ALA A 260 -1.14 -5.08 11.01
N ASP A 261 -2.23 -4.50 11.54
CA ASP A 261 -2.49 -3.07 11.45
C ASP A 261 -1.63 -2.32 12.48
N PRO A 262 -0.74 -1.40 12.05
CA PRO A 262 0.08 -0.61 12.97
C PRO A 262 -0.74 0.38 13.82
N LEU A 263 -2.05 0.52 13.57
CA LEU A 263 -2.97 1.35 14.33
C LEU A 263 -3.94 0.53 15.19
N ALA A 264 -3.91 -0.81 15.12
CA ALA A 264 -4.73 -1.64 16.00
C ALA A 264 -4.18 -1.60 17.43
N ALA A 265 -5.05 -1.35 18.40
CA ALA A 265 -4.71 -1.40 19.83
C ALA A 265 -4.38 -2.81 20.32
N ASP A 266 -4.84 -3.84 19.59
CA ASP A 266 -4.56 -5.25 19.84
C ASP A 266 -4.23 -5.94 18.51
N GLN A 267 -2.97 -6.34 18.36
CA GLN A 267 -2.44 -6.96 17.14
C GLN A 267 -2.94 -8.41 16.94
N GLU A 268 -3.65 -9.00 17.91
CA GLU A 268 -4.14 -10.39 17.84
C GLU A 268 -5.64 -10.53 17.53
N ALA A 269 -6.46 -9.48 17.74
CA ALA A 269 -7.93 -9.60 17.66
C ALA A 269 -8.60 -8.84 16.50
N VAL A 270 -8.00 -7.76 15.99
CA VAL A 270 -8.61 -6.90 14.94
C VAL A 270 -7.51 -6.33 14.04
N GLY A 271 -7.62 -6.50 12.72
CA GLY A 271 -6.70 -5.89 11.75
C GLY A 271 -5.48 -6.75 11.36
N VAL A 272 -5.64 -8.06 11.31
CA VAL A 272 -4.60 -8.97 10.82
C VAL A 272 -4.98 -9.48 9.43
N TRP A 273 -4.12 -9.26 8.44
CA TRP A 273 -4.34 -9.72 7.07
C TRP A 273 -3.43 -10.91 6.73
N SER A 274 -4.01 -11.89 6.04
CA SER A 274 -3.33 -13.09 5.52
C SER A 274 -3.48 -13.20 4.02
N VAL A 275 -2.63 -14.00 3.41
CA VAL A 275 -2.95 -14.61 2.12
C VAL A 275 -4.14 -15.58 2.31
N PRO A 276 -5.22 -15.49 1.52
CA PRO A 276 -6.32 -16.45 1.57
C PRO A 276 -5.84 -17.86 1.23
N ARG A 277 -6.27 -18.85 2.01
CA ARG A 277 -6.11 -20.27 1.66
C ARG A 277 -7.39 -20.73 0.97
N ASP A 278 -7.25 -21.43 -0.15
CA ASP A 278 -8.41 -22.00 -0.86
C ASP A 278 -8.93 -23.21 -0.07
N THR A 279 -9.92 -23.00 0.79
CA THR A 279 -10.50 -24.05 1.66
C THR A 279 -11.32 -25.09 0.90
N ARG A 280 -11.47 -24.94 -0.42
CA ARG A 280 -12.20 -25.91 -1.27
C ARG A 280 -11.38 -27.15 -1.65
N ALA A 281 -10.07 -27.17 -1.39
CA ALA A 281 -9.22 -28.32 -1.73
C ALA A 281 -9.18 -29.42 -0.63
N GLU A 282 -9.72 -29.18 0.57
CA GLU A 282 -9.66 -30.13 1.70
C GLU A 282 -10.94 -30.99 1.89
N GLN A 283 -11.89 -30.95 0.96
CA GLN A 283 -13.16 -31.71 1.05
C GLN A 283 -13.41 -32.68 -0.12
N SER A 284 -12.35 -33.21 -0.75
CA SER A 284 -12.45 -34.29 -1.74
C SER A 284 -11.74 -35.55 -1.25
#